data_AF-A0A2H3BAR9-F1
#
_entry.id   AF-A0A2H3BAR9-F1
#
_cell.length_a   1.000
_cell.length_b   1.000
_cell.length_c   1.000
_cell.angle_alpha   90.00
_cell.angle_beta   90.00
_cell.angle_gamma   90.00
#
_symmetry.space_group_name_H-M   'P 1'
#
loop_
_entity.id
_entity.type
_entity.pdbx_description
1 polymer ?
#
loop_
_entity_poly.entity_id
_entity_poly.type
_entity_poly.pdbx_seq_one_letter_code
_entity_poly.pdbx_strand_id
1 'polypeptide(L)'
;MVFRLPNTLTHWPWPRRINPHYEEVKIASDAWFRSFKAFGPEVQRAYERCDSSMIFPLESQCSNPFLEHLRTVCDLMHLLFAFDEYTDNAPPEVVRQYADIVMDAVRSPIKPRPSDEVVLGIIAQEYSYSCLYV
;
A
#
# COMPACT_ATOMS: atom_id res chain seq x y z
N MET A 1 -22.18 16.68 18.05
CA MET A 1 -21.25 16.25 19.13
C MET A 1 -19.83 16.40 18.60
N VAL A 2 -18.93 17.05 19.31
CA VAL A 2 -17.53 17.23 18.89
C VAL A 2 -16.65 16.44 19.85
N PHE A 3 -15.94 15.45 19.32
CA PHE A 3 -14.95 14.69 20.08
C PHE A 3 -13.58 15.38 19.95
N ARG A 4 -12.87 15.54 21.08
CA ARG A 4 -11.48 16.02 21.09
C ARG A 4 -10.57 14.86 21.44
N LEU A 5 -9.68 14.49 20.52
CA LEU A 5 -8.67 13.48 20.77
C LEU A 5 -7.50 14.11 21.55
N PRO A 6 -6.99 13.47 22.61
CA PRO A 6 -5.76 13.91 23.28
C PRO A 6 -4.55 13.71 22.34
N ASN A 7 -3.48 14.46 22.57
CA ASN A 7 -2.23 14.23 21.85
C ASN A 7 -1.57 12.95 22.38
N THR A 8 -1.78 11.83 21.67
CA THR A 8 -1.25 10.51 22.04
C THR A 8 0.27 10.39 21.83
N LEU A 9 0.91 11.36 21.15
CA LEU A 9 2.33 11.34 20.83
C LEU A 9 3.19 12.18 21.78
N THR A 10 2.60 12.90 22.76
CA THR A 10 3.34 13.81 23.65
C THR A 10 4.44 13.13 24.45
N HIS A 11 4.24 11.86 24.84
CA HIS A 11 5.19 11.07 25.63
C HIS A 11 5.63 9.80 24.90
N TRP A 12 5.55 9.79 23.57
CA TRP A 12 5.95 8.63 22.78
C TRP A 12 7.47 8.38 22.93
N PRO A 13 7.91 7.20 23.40
CA PRO A 13 9.31 7.00 23.76
C PRO A 13 10.22 6.76 22.55
N TRP A 14 9.67 6.45 21.38
CA TRP A 14 10.46 6.21 20.17
C TRP A 14 10.67 7.48 19.35
N PRO A 15 11.90 7.74 18.87
CA PRO A 15 12.19 8.88 18.02
C PRO A 15 11.48 8.74 16.67
N ARG A 16 10.83 9.82 16.23
CA ARG A 16 10.25 9.89 14.89
C ARG A 16 11.33 10.31 13.90
N ARG A 17 11.83 9.35 13.11
CA ARG A 17 12.83 9.59 12.06
C ARG A 17 12.21 9.24 10.71
N ILE A 18 12.46 10.04 9.69
CA ILE A 18 12.00 9.73 8.33
C ILE A 18 13.23 9.27 7.55
N ASN A 19 13.08 8.22 6.75
CA ASN A 19 14.13 7.77 5.85
C ASN A 19 14.48 8.91 4.86
N PRO A 20 15.77 9.27 4.68
CA PRO A 20 16.17 10.35 3.77
C PRO A 20 15.71 10.18 2.31
N HIS A 21 15.46 8.93 1.89
CA HIS A 21 15.03 8.60 0.53
C HIS A 21 13.51 8.49 0.38
N TYR A 22 12.75 8.80 1.43
CA TYR A 22 11.30 8.64 1.44
C TYR A 22 10.60 9.39 0.30
N GLU A 23 10.94 10.67 0.09
CA GLU A 23 10.26 11.49 -0.92
C GLU A 23 10.45 10.92 -2.34
N GLU A 24 11.68 10.51 -2.67
CA GLU A 24 12.00 9.89 -3.95
C GLU A 24 11.23 8.59 -4.18
N VAL A 25 11.27 7.69 -3.18
CA VAL A 25 10.58 6.40 -3.24
C VAL A 25 9.06 6.58 -3.32
N LYS A 26 8.52 7.53 -2.54
CA LYS A 26 7.10 7.84 -2.55
C LYS A 26 6.63 8.29 -3.92
N ILE A 27 7.33 9.22 -4.57
CA ILE A 27 6.95 9.72 -5.90
C ILE A 27 6.81 8.56 -6.88
N ALA A 28 7.79 7.66 -6.89
CA ALA A 28 7.74 6.50 -7.76
C ALA A 28 6.60 5.56 -7.37
N SER A 29 6.33 5.34 -6.07
CA SER A 29 5.33 4.38 -5.57
C SER A 29 3.92 4.88 -5.84
N ASP A 30 3.66 6.16 -5.57
CA ASP A 30 2.41 6.82 -5.91
C ASP A 30 2.16 6.78 -7.43
N ALA A 31 3.18 7.01 -8.25
CA ALA A 31 3.04 6.98 -9.71
C ALA A 31 2.68 5.58 -10.24
N TRP A 32 3.34 4.55 -9.71
CA TRP A 32 3.01 3.15 -9.99
C TRP A 32 1.56 2.84 -9.61
N PHE A 33 1.14 3.18 -8.39
CA PHE A 33 -0.21 2.90 -7.95
C PHE A 33 -1.28 3.66 -8.76
N ARG A 34 -1.03 4.93 -9.09
CA ARG A 34 -1.93 5.75 -9.95
C ARG A 34 -2.13 5.14 -11.33
N SER A 35 -1.14 4.40 -11.85
CA SER A 35 -1.22 3.80 -13.19
C SER A 35 -2.36 2.79 -13.34
N PHE A 36 -2.73 2.10 -12.25
CA PHE A 36 -3.85 1.16 -12.23
C PHE A 36 -5.22 1.82 -12.26
N LYS A 37 -5.30 3.11 -11.91
CA LYS A 37 -6.57 3.84 -11.78
C LYS A 37 -7.58 3.10 -10.90
N ALA A 38 -7.08 2.53 -9.79
CA ALA A 38 -7.84 1.64 -8.92
C ALA A 38 -9.03 2.32 -8.23
N PHE A 39 -9.00 3.65 -8.11
CA PHE A 39 -10.00 4.44 -7.40
C PHE A 39 -10.68 5.46 -8.31
N GLY A 40 -11.95 5.76 -7.98
CA GLY A 40 -12.65 6.90 -8.56
C GLY A 40 -12.07 8.25 -8.07
N PRO A 41 -12.39 9.39 -8.71
CA PRO A 41 -11.75 10.68 -8.43
C PRO A 41 -11.92 11.21 -7.00
N GLU A 42 -12.97 10.82 -6.29
CA GLU A 42 -13.18 11.22 -4.90
C GLU A 42 -12.32 10.40 -3.93
N VAL A 43 -12.41 9.07 -4.02
CA VAL A 43 -11.60 8.14 -3.23
C VAL A 43 -10.10 8.36 -3.47
N GLN A 44 -9.68 8.55 -4.72
CA GLN A 44 -8.29 8.88 -5.05
C GLN A 44 -7.81 10.17 -4.36
N ARG A 45 -8.64 11.23 -4.31
CA ARG A 45 -8.30 12.49 -3.63
C ARG A 45 -8.22 12.32 -2.12
N ALA A 46 -9.08 11.49 -1.53
CA ALA A 46 -9.02 11.17 -0.10
C ALA A 46 -7.76 10.35 0.23
N TYR A 47 -7.47 9.33 -0.58
CA TYR A 47 -6.29 8.49 -0.47
C TYR A 47 -4.99 9.30 -0.50
N GLU A 48 -4.84 10.19 -1.48
CA GLU A 48 -3.65 11.03 -1.64
C GLU A 48 -3.41 12.00 -0.47
N ARG A 49 -4.42 12.27 0.37
CA ARG A 49 -4.29 13.08 1.59
C ARG A 49 -3.83 12.28 2.82
N CYS A 50 -3.97 10.95 2.80
CA CYS A 50 -3.67 10.08 3.94
C CYS A 50 -2.15 9.86 4.14
N ASP A 51 -1.36 10.08 3.09
CA ASP A 51 0.10 9.81 3.02
C ASP A 51 0.50 8.46 3.63
N SER A 52 -0.18 7.40 3.19
CA SER A 52 -0.08 6.01 3.67
C SER A 52 1.33 5.43 3.62
N SER A 53 2.16 5.85 2.67
CA SER A 53 3.55 5.40 2.53
C SER A 53 4.47 5.92 3.64
N MET A 54 4.03 6.88 4.46
CA MET A 54 4.79 7.47 5.56
C MET A 54 4.88 6.60 6.82
N ILE A 55 4.05 5.56 6.94
CA ILE A 55 3.99 4.72 8.16
C ILE A 55 5.33 3.99 8.41
N PHE A 56 5.98 3.50 7.36
CA PHE A 56 7.18 2.66 7.47
C PHE A 56 8.54 3.38 7.53
N PRO A 57 8.75 4.55 6.90
CA PRO A 57 9.95 5.36 7.11
C PRO A 57 10.25 5.64 8.59
N LEU A 58 9.22 5.66 9.44
CA LEU A 58 9.28 5.89 10.89
C LEU A 58 9.88 4.72 11.68
N GLU A 59 9.90 3.50 11.13
CA GLU A 59 10.39 2.30 11.81
C GLU A 59 11.85 1.95 11.42
N SER A 60 12.36 2.53 10.33
CA SER A 60 13.69 2.22 9.79
C SER A 60 14.85 2.88 10.57
N GLN A 61 15.08 2.42 11.81
CA GLN A 61 16.35 2.63 12.51
C GLN A 61 17.46 1.66 12.06
N CYS A 62 17.19 0.84 11.03
CA CYS A 62 18.20 -0.02 10.43
C CYS A 62 19.18 0.84 9.62
N SER A 63 20.45 0.82 10.03
CA SER A 63 21.58 1.59 9.50
C SER A 63 21.96 1.32 8.04
N ASN A 64 21.05 0.75 7.23
CA ASN A 64 21.28 0.49 5.83
C ASN A 64 19.96 0.43 5.05
N PRO A 65 19.58 1.49 4.31
CA PRO A 65 18.42 1.46 3.44
C PRO A 65 18.87 1.05 2.04
N PHE A 66 18.70 -0.22 1.66
CA PHE A 66 18.61 -0.51 0.24
C PHE A 66 17.29 0.15 -0.23
N LEU A 67 17.40 1.20 -1.03
CA LEU A 67 16.29 1.96 -1.63
C LEU A 67 15.13 1.08 -2.09
N GLU A 68 15.48 -0.07 -2.66
CA GLU A 68 14.57 -1.10 -3.14
C GLU A 68 13.66 -1.65 -2.04
N HIS A 69 14.17 -1.89 -0.82
CA HIS A 69 13.36 -2.35 0.31
C HIS A 69 12.37 -1.29 0.78
N LEU A 70 12.79 -0.01 0.80
CA LEU A 70 11.87 1.09 1.13
C LEU A 70 10.75 1.17 0.09
N ARG A 71 11.10 0.97 -1.19
CA ARG A 71 10.14 0.97 -2.28
C ARG A 71 9.13 -0.18 -2.20
N THR A 72 9.60 -1.40 -1.95
CA THR A 72 8.72 -2.55 -1.70
C THR A 72 7.72 -2.27 -0.61
N VAL A 73 8.16 -1.66 0.49
CA VAL A 73 7.30 -1.38 1.64
C VAL A 73 6.26 -0.30 1.31
N CYS A 74 6.60 0.73 0.53
CA CYS A 74 5.62 1.70 0.04
C CYS A 74 4.58 1.06 -0.90
N ASP A 75 5.00 0.15 -1.79
CA ASP A 75 4.08 -0.56 -2.70
C ASP A 75 3.17 -1.54 -1.95
N LEU A 76 3.69 -2.18 -0.90
CA LEU A 76 2.88 -3.01 -0.01
C LEU A 76 1.76 -2.18 0.64
N MET A 77 2.05 -0.96 1.10
CA MET A 77 1.00 -0.10 1.67
C MET A 77 -0.09 0.23 0.66
N HIS A 78 0.29 0.55 -0.57
CA HIS A 78 -0.67 0.78 -1.65
C HIS A 78 -1.57 -0.43 -1.90
N LEU A 79 -1.00 -1.64 -1.95
CA LEU A 79 -1.76 -2.89 -2.07
C LEU A 79 -2.72 -3.09 -0.90
N LEU A 80 -2.26 -2.89 0.34
CA LEU A 80 -3.09 -3.05 1.54
C LEU A 80 -4.24 -2.04 1.57
N PHE A 81 -3.99 -0.78 1.24
CA PHE A 81 -5.03 0.25 1.15
C PHE A 81 -6.04 -0.03 0.04
N ALA A 82 -5.58 -0.49 -1.12
CA ALA A 82 -6.49 -0.90 -2.18
C ALA A 82 -7.37 -2.07 -1.74
N PHE A 83 -6.80 -3.06 -1.06
CA PHE A 83 -7.55 -4.18 -0.53
C PHE A 83 -8.59 -3.74 0.52
N ASP A 84 -8.19 -2.87 1.46
CA ASP A 84 -9.07 -2.30 2.49
C ASP A 84 -10.27 -1.57 1.88
N GLU A 85 -10.02 -0.60 0.99
CA GLU A 85 -11.07 0.20 0.33
C GLU A 85 -12.08 -0.67 -0.44
N TYR A 86 -11.60 -1.71 -1.13
CA TYR A 86 -12.46 -2.63 -1.88
C TYR A 86 -13.24 -3.59 -0.98
N THR A 87 -12.75 -3.89 0.23
CA THR A 87 -13.38 -4.87 1.12
C THR A 87 -14.29 -4.24 2.16
N ASP A 88 -14.05 -3.00 2.58
CA ASP A 88 -14.84 -2.28 3.59
C ASP A 88 -16.33 -2.14 3.22
N ASN A 89 -16.62 -2.04 1.92
CA ASN A 89 -17.98 -1.87 1.40
C ASN A 89 -18.52 -3.12 0.69
N ALA A 90 -17.78 -4.24 0.72
CA ALA A 90 -18.14 -5.47 0.02
C ALA A 90 -18.82 -6.49 0.95
N PRO A 91 -19.77 -7.29 0.43
CA PRO A 91 -20.33 -8.39 1.21
C PRO A 91 -19.31 -9.52 1.41
N PRO A 92 -19.46 -10.37 2.45
CA PRO A 92 -18.44 -11.36 2.84
C PRO A 92 -17.99 -12.30 1.73
N GLU A 93 -18.90 -12.71 0.85
CA GLU A 93 -18.60 -13.57 -0.30
C GLU A 93 -17.69 -12.88 -1.33
N VAL A 94 -17.87 -11.58 -1.56
CA VAL A 94 -17.03 -10.78 -2.45
C VAL A 94 -15.67 -10.53 -1.81
N VAL A 95 -15.63 -10.24 -0.51
CA VAL A 95 -14.36 -10.11 0.25
C VAL A 95 -13.54 -11.40 0.13
N ARG A 96 -14.18 -12.57 0.24
CA ARG A 96 -13.49 -13.85 0.08
C ARG A 96 -12.90 -14.01 -1.32
N GLN A 97 -13.66 -13.65 -2.35
CA GLN A 97 -13.18 -13.68 -3.74
C GLN A 97 -11.96 -12.76 -3.93
N TYR A 98 -12.00 -11.54 -3.41
CA TYR A 98 -10.87 -10.61 -3.48
C TYR A 98 -9.64 -11.14 -2.75
N ALA A 99 -9.81 -11.73 -1.57
CA ALA A 99 -8.72 -12.36 -0.83
C ALA A 99 -8.10 -13.53 -1.62
N ASP A 100 -8.92 -14.38 -2.22
CA ASP A 100 -8.42 -15.51 -3.03
C ASP A 100 -7.68 -15.01 -4.30
N ILE A 101 -8.16 -13.94 -4.95
CA ILE A 101 -7.52 -13.28 -6.10
C ILE A 101 -6.14 -12.72 -5.72
N VAL A 102 -6.07 -11.94 -4.64
CA VAL A 102 -4.81 -11.35 -4.15
C VAL A 102 -3.82 -12.44 -3.75
N MET A 103 -4.28 -13.46 -3.01
CA MET A 103 -3.40 -14.55 -2.58
C MET A 103 -2.91 -15.43 -3.73
N ASP A 104 -3.71 -15.65 -4.77
CA ASP A 104 -3.28 -16.34 -6.00
C ASP A 104 -2.19 -15.52 -6.72
N ALA A 105 -2.36 -14.20 -6.85
CA ALA A 105 -1.36 -13.32 -7.45
C ALA A 105 -0.05 -13.29 -6.66
N VAL A 106 -0.12 -13.27 -5.32
CA VAL A 106 1.06 -13.30 -4.44
C VAL A 106 1.82 -14.62 -4.53
N ARG A 107 1.11 -15.75 -4.57
CA ARG A 107 1.74 -17.09 -4.65
C ARG A 107 2.23 -17.45 -6.05
N SER A 108 1.73 -16.78 -7.09
CA SER A 108 2.04 -17.10 -8.48
C SER A 108 2.14 -15.82 -9.33
N PRO A 109 3.14 -14.96 -9.07
CA PRO A 109 3.25 -13.64 -9.70
C PRO A 109 3.52 -13.68 -11.21
N ILE A 110 3.96 -14.82 -11.76
CA ILE A 110 4.23 -14.98 -13.21
C ILE A 110 2.98 -15.47 -13.97
N LYS A 111 1.94 -15.95 -13.26
CA LYS A 111 0.71 -16.48 -13.86
C LYS A 111 -0.08 -15.34 -14.50
N PRO A 112 -0.41 -15.38 -15.80
CA PRO A 112 -1.24 -14.35 -16.44
C PRO A 112 -2.58 -14.16 -15.73
N ARG A 113 -3.01 -12.91 -15.53
CA ARG A 113 -4.32 -12.58 -14.92
C ARG A 113 -5.42 -12.51 -15.97
N PRO A 114 -6.67 -12.89 -15.63
CA PRO A 114 -7.82 -12.64 -16.49
C PRO A 114 -8.02 -11.13 -16.73
N SER A 115 -8.46 -10.75 -17.94
CA SER A 115 -8.68 -9.33 -18.30
C SER A 115 -9.90 -8.70 -17.63
N ASP A 116 -10.84 -9.52 -17.18
CA ASP A 116 -12.10 -9.15 -16.51
C ASP A 116 -12.00 -9.24 -14.98
N GLU A 117 -10.81 -9.52 -14.45
CA GLU A 117 -10.58 -9.59 -13.02
C GLU A 117 -10.56 -8.20 -12.36
N VAL A 118 -10.94 -8.13 -11.09
CA VAL A 118 -10.79 -6.91 -10.28
C VAL A 118 -9.33 -6.46 -10.24
N VAL A 119 -9.11 -5.14 -10.25
CA VAL A 119 -7.78 -4.52 -10.30
C VAL A 119 -6.83 -4.97 -9.18
N LEU A 120 -7.34 -5.45 -8.06
CA LEU A 120 -6.53 -6.01 -6.96
C LEU A 120 -5.61 -7.14 -7.42
N GLY A 121 -6.04 -7.95 -8.39
CA GLY A 121 -5.24 -9.04 -8.93
C GLY A 121 -3.97 -8.56 -9.62
N ILE A 122 -4.07 -7.53 -10.48
CA ILE A 122 -2.90 -6.98 -11.19
C ILE A 122 -1.98 -6.18 -10.26
N ILE A 123 -2.55 -5.44 -9.28
CA ILE A 123 -1.75 -4.72 -8.27
C ILE A 123 -0.94 -5.70 -7.44
N ALA A 124 -1.58 -6.76 -6.93
CA ALA A 124 -0.92 -7.79 -6.14
C ALA A 124 0.13 -8.57 -6.97
N GLN A 125 -0.15 -8.81 -8.25
CA GLN A 125 0.79 -9.45 -9.16
C GLN A 125 2.04 -8.60 -9.36
N GLU A 126 1.90 -7.33 -9.75
CA GLU A 126 3.05 -6.46 -10.01
C GLU A 126 3.90 -6.24 -8.75
N TYR A 127 3.27 -6.04 -7.60
CA TYR A 127 3.96 -5.98 -6.30
C TYR A 127 4.74 -7.28 -6.03
N SER A 128 4.11 -8.43 -6.19
CA SER A 128 4.74 -9.71 -5.87
C SER A 128 5.84 -10.08 -6.87
N TYR A 129 5.69 -9.67 -8.13
CA TYR A 129 6.71 -9.84 -9.15
C TYR A 129 7.94 -8.96 -8.87
N SER A 130 7.75 -7.70 -8.45
CA SER A 130 8.88 -6.82 -8.10
C SER A 130 9.70 -7.35 -6.92
N CYS A 131 9.03 -7.99 -5.96
CA CYS A 131 9.69 -8.63 -4.81
C CYS A 131 10.60 -9.81 -5.17
N LEU A 132 10.53 -10.37 -6.38
CA LEU A 132 11.45 -11.42 -6.81
C LEU A 132 12.86 -10.91 -7.13
N TYR A 133 13.03 -9.59 -7.24
CA TYR A 133 14.25 -8.94 -7.71
C TYR A 133 14.86 -7.97 -6.68
N VAL A 134 14.33 -7.96 -5.46
CA VAL A 134 14.83 -7.19 -4.29
C VAL A 134 15.57 -8.14 -3.35
#